data_AF-A0A0L0GE48-F1
#
_entry.id   AF-A0A0L0GE48-F1
#
_cell.length_a   1.000
_cell.length_b   1.000
_cell.length_c   1.000
_cell.angle_alpha   90.00
_cell.angle_beta   90.00
_cell.angle_gamma   90.00
#
_symmetry.space_group_name_H-M   'P 1'
#
loop_
_entity.id
_entity.type
_entity.pdbx_description
1 polymer ?
#
loop_
_entity_poly.entity_id
_entity_poly.type
_entity_poly.pdbx_seq_one_letter_code
_entity_poly.pdbx_strand_id
1 'polypeptide(L)'
;MSKELFEKKIYVGSFMPGTVDTAMQSDIRTTDSEENPLRDMFVSLHANMAKTDPSETAESKGKPPPTDALDSPENVAHFVSFLLSGMEPEEFVSADHDIRNSQLFSRWH
;
A
#
# COMPACT_ATOMS: atom_id res chain seq x y z
N MET A 1 19.76 10.24 -1.72
CA MET A 1 19.38 10.85 -0.43
C MET A 1 20.29 12.03 -0.12
N SER A 2 19.79 13.15 0.42
CA SER A 2 20.67 14.26 0.80
C SER A 2 21.45 13.90 2.08
N LYS A 3 22.78 13.91 2.00
CA LYS A 3 23.67 13.56 3.12
C LYS A 3 23.38 14.41 4.38
N GLU A 4 22.91 15.64 4.17
CA GLU A 4 22.58 16.60 5.22
C GLU A 4 21.47 16.12 6.18
N LEU A 5 20.42 15.48 5.66
CA LEU A 5 19.32 14.99 6.50
C LEU A 5 19.73 13.75 7.30
N PHE A 6 20.54 12.87 6.69
CA PHE A 6 21.02 11.66 7.34
C PHE A 6 21.87 11.98 8.58
N GLU A 7 22.77 12.96 8.50
CA GLU A 7 23.59 13.41 9.64
C GLU A 7 22.74 13.98 10.79
N LYS A 8 21.55 14.50 10.48
CA LYS A 8 20.57 15.00 11.45
C LYS A 8 19.62 13.90 11.97
N LYS A 9 19.86 12.63 11.63
CA LYS A 9 18.98 11.49 11.93
C LYS A 9 17.56 11.67 11.37
N ILE A 10 17.45 12.36 10.24
CA ILE A 10 16.21 12.50 9.48
C ILE A 10 16.31 11.56 8.28
N TYR A 11 15.46 10.54 8.28
CA TYR A 11 15.39 9.54 7.23
C TYR A 11 14.22 9.86 6.31
N VAL A 12 14.46 9.84 5.00
CA VAL A 12 13.46 10.15 3.98
C VAL A 12 13.47 9.00 2.99
N GLY A 13 12.28 8.46 2.73
CA GLY A 13 12.07 7.38 1.79
C GLY A 13 10.72 7.52 1.09
N SER A 14 10.52 6.68 0.08
CA SER A 14 9.26 6.55 -0.65
C SER A 14 8.75 5.12 -0.52
N PHE A 15 7.44 4.95 -0.68
CA PHE A 15 6.86 3.63 -0.77
C PHE A 15 5.73 3.61 -1.82
N MET A 16 5.45 2.42 -2.35
CA MET A 16 4.40 2.17 -3.34
C MET A 16 3.27 1.39 -2.67
N PRO A 17 2.11 2.02 -2.40
CA PRO A 17 0.98 1.39 -1.71
C PRO A 17 0.13 0.48 -2.62
N GLY A 18 0.42 0.43 -3.93
CA GLY A 18 -0.47 -0.21 -4.89
C GLY A 18 -1.76 0.59 -5.10
N THR A 19 -2.88 -0.11 -5.35
CA THR A 19 -4.20 0.53 -5.49
C THR A 19 -5.03 0.25 -4.25
N VAL A 20 -5.45 1.31 -3.57
CA VAL A 20 -6.04 1.25 -2.22
C VAL A 20 -7.45 1.81 -2.25
N ASP A 21 -8.38 1.17 -1.54
CA ASP A 21 -9.75 1.65 -1.41
C ASP A 21 -9.82 2.90 -0.51
N THR A 22 -9.71 4.06 -1.14
CA THR A 22 -9.72 5.38 -0.49
C THR A 22 -10.77 6.28 -1.13
N ALA A 23 -11.03 7.44 -0.51
CA ALA A 23 -11.93 8.45 -1.10
C ALA A 23 -11.50 8.86 -2.52
N MET A 24 -10.19 9.08 -2.75
CA MET A 24 -9.65 9.38 -4.07
C MET A 24 -9.96 8.27 -5.08
N GLN A 25 -9.85 7.01 -4.67
CA GLN A 25 -10.15 5.88 -5.54
C GLN A 25 -11.65 5.83 -5.87
N SER A 26 -12.52 6.15 -4.91
CA SER A 26 -13.96 6.32 -5.15
C SER A 26 -14.26 7.39 -6.21
N ASP A 27 -13.57 8.52 -6.17
CA ASP A 27 -13.70 9.58 -7.18
C ASP A 27 -13.26 9.09 -8.57
N ILE A 28 -12.16 8.35 -8.65
CA ILE A 28 -11.68 7.72 -9.89
C ILE A 28 -12.72 6.75 -10.48
N ARG A 29 -13.41 5.96 -9.64
CA ARG A 29 -14.46 5.03 -10.09
C ARG A 29 -15.75 5.72 -10.53
N THR A 30 -16.01 6.92 -10.05
CA THR A 30 -17.21 7.71 -10.37
C THR A 30 -17.01 8.69 -11.52
N THR A 31 -15.77 8.91 -11.96
CA THR A 31 -15.42 9.69 -13.15
C THR A 31 -15.97 9.03 -14.42
N ASP A 32 -16.25 9.82 -15.46
CA ASP A 32 -16.69 9.33 -16.76
C ASP A 32 -15.63 8.38 -17.38
N SER A 33 -16.09 7.28 -17.97
CA SER A 33 -15.25 6.34 -18.71
C SER A 33 -14.57 6.96 -19.93
N GLU A 34 -15.14 8.01 -20.52
CA GLU A 34 -14.49 8.74 -21.62
C GLU A 34 -13.31 9.59 -21.12
N GLU A 35 -13.40 10.13 -19.91
CA GLU A 35 -12.32 10.91 -19.26
C GLU A 35 -11.26 10.01 -18.63
N ASN A 36 -11.66 8.84 -18.13
CA ASN A 36 -10.79 7.84 -17.56
C ASN A 36 -11.04 6.45 -18.17
N PRO A 37 -10.29 6.07 -19.22
CA PRO A 37 -10.41 4.77 -19.86
C PRO A 37 -10.13 3.57 -18.93
N LEU A 38 -9.46 3.78 -17.79
CA LEU A 38 -9.15 2.74 -16.80
C LEU A 38 -10.22 2.62 -15.70
N ARG A 39 -11.27 3.44 -15.74
CA ARG A 39 -12.34 3.44 -14.72
C ARG A 39 -12.95 2.05 -14.53
N ASP A 40 -13.25 1.32 -15.59
CA ASP A 40 -13.89 0.00 -15.49
C ASP A 40 -12.97 -1.07 -14.87
N MET A 41 -11.65 -0.94 -15.07
CA MET A 41 -10.67 -1.76 -14.35
C MET A 41 -10.76 -1.50 -12.84
N PHE A 42 -10.80 -0.23 -12.42
CA PHE A 42 -10.91 0.13 -11.01
C PHE A 42 -12.24 -0.25 -10.36
N VAL A 43 -13.35 -0.19 -11.11
CA VAL A 43 -14.65 -0.72 -10.67
C VAL A 43 -14.58 -2.23 -10.45
N SER A 44 -13.92 -2.95 -11.36
CA SER A 44 -13.74 -4.40 -11.26
C SER A 44 -12.90 -4.79 -10.04
N LEU A 45 -11.79 -4.08 -9.79
CA LEU A 45 -10.94 -4.29 -8.61
C LEU A 45 -11.71 -4.07 -7.30
N HIS A 46 -12.54 -3.01 -7.22
CA HIS A 46 -13.37 -2.77 -6.04
C HIS A 46 -14.43 -3.87 -5.84
N ALA A 47 -15.07 -4.33 -6.92
CA ALA A 47 -16.07 -5.40 -6.84
C ALA A 47 -15.47 -6.74 -6.34
N ASN A 48 -14.18 -6.98 -6.61
CA ASN A 48 -13.48 -8.18 -6.16
C ASN A 48 -13.10 -8.16 -4.67
N MET A 49 -13.17 -7.02 -3.99
CA MET A 49 -12.93 -6.95 -2.53
C MET A 49 -13.94 -7.79 -1.73
N ALA A 50 -15.16 -8.01 -2.26
CA ALA A 50 -16.14 -8.88 -1.61
C ALA A 50 -15.79 -10.37 -1.72
N LYS A 51 -14.85 -10.74 -2.60
CA LYS A 51 -14.39 -12.11 -2.83
C LYS A 51 -13.15 -12.46 -2.01
N THR A 52 -12.43 -11.45 -1.52
CA THR A 52 -11.38 -11.65 -0.52
C THR A 52 -12.01 -12.10 0.80
N ASP A 53 -11.43 -13.11 1.44
CA ASP A 53 -12.01 -13.86 2.54
C ASP A 53 -12.44 -12.92 3.71
N PRO A 54 -13.70 -12.99 4.20
CA PRO A 54 -14.18 -12.14 5.29
C PRO A 54 -13.37 -12.27 6.58
N SER A 55 -12.65 -13.39 6.80
CA SER A 55 -11.73 -13.53 7.93
C SER A 55 -10.52 -12.61 7.85
N GLU A 56 -10.26 -11.99 6.70
CA GLU A 56 -9.20 -11.00 6.48
C GLU A 56 -9.65 -9.53 6.68
N THR A 57 -10.89 -9.29 7.12
CA THR A 57 -11.48 -7.95 7.30
C THR A 57 -11.63 -7.53 8.77
N ALA A 58 -11.14 -8.33 9.72
CA ALA A 58 -11.21 -8.04 11.15
C ALA A 58 -9.85 -8.19 11.85
N GLU A 59 -9.21 -7.04 12.14
CA GLU A 59 -8.25 -6.78 13.23
C GLU A 59 -6.94 -7.60 13.34
N SER A 60 -6.57 -8.45 12.38
CA SER A 60 -5.45 -9.38 12.60
C SER A 60 -4.35 -9.28 11.54
N LYS A 61 -3.37 -8.40 11.81
CA LYS A 61 -2.02 -8.35 11.21
C LYS A 61 -1.91 -7.85 9.77
N GLY A 62 -0.76 -7.25 9.45
CA GLY A 62 -0.43 -6.88 8.07
C GLY A 62 -0.35 -8.11 7.17
N LYS A 63 -0.84 -8.03 5.94
CA LYS A 63 -0.96 -9.14 5.00
C LYS A 63 -0.49 -8.75 3.60
N PRO A 64 -0.03 -9.70 2.77
CA PRO A 64 0.27 -9.40 1.36
C PRO A 64 -0.90 -8.68 0.67
N PRO A 65 -0.63 -7.68 -0.18
CA PRO A 65 -1.69 -6.98 -0.91
C PRO A 65 -2.39 -7.94 -1.88
N PRO A 66 -3.71 -7.77 -2.13
CA PRO A 66 -4.43 -8.60 -3.10
C PRO A 66 -3.93 -8.36 -4.52
N THR A 67 -4.02 -9.38 -5.38
CA THR A 67 -3.59 -9.31 -6.79
C THR A 67 -4.70 -8.87 -7.74
N ASP A 68 -5.96 -9.15 -7.40
CA ASP A 68 -7.13 -8.91 -8.24
C ASP A 68 -8.22 -8.07 -7.55
N ALA A 69 -7.91 -7.45 -6.41
CA ALA A 69 -8.79 -6.54 -5.68
C ALA A 69 -8.03 -5.27 -5.25
N LEU A 70 -8.77 -4.26 -4.80
CA LEU A 70 -8.14 -3.12 -4.11
C LEU A 70 -7.67 -3.57 -2.72
N ASP A 71 -6.55 -3.00 -2.27
CA ASP A 71 -6.09 -3.19 -0.90
C ASP A 71 -6.87 -2.26 0.06
N SER A 72 -6.88 -2.62 1.33
CA SER A 72 -7.46 -1.80 2.41
C SER A 72 -6.46 -0.74 2.89
N PRO A 73 -6.92 0.48 3.25
CA PRO A 73 -6.08 1.48 3.91
C PRO A 73 -5.38 0.94 5.17
N GLU A 74 -6.04 0.07 5.93
CA GLU A 74 -5.54 -0.52 7.16
C GLU A 74 -4.31 -1.41 6.90
N ASN A 75 -4.37 -2.25 5.86
CA ASN A 75 -3.23 -3.08 5.47
C ASN A 75 -2.03 -2.22 5.04
N VAL A 76 -2.27 -1.18 4.25
CA VAL A 76 -1.22 -0.23 3.84
C VAL A 76 -0.63 0.49 5.06
N ALA A 77 -1.47 0.86 6.03
CA ALA A 77 -1.01 1.49 7.27
C ALA A 77 -0.10 0.55 8.09
N HIS A 78 -0.38 -0.76 8.13
CA HIS A 78 0.52 -1.73 8.75
C HIS A 78 1.89 -1.76 8.05
N PHE A 79 1.92 -1.76 6.72
CA PHE A 79 3.18 -1.71 5.97
C PHE A 79 3.96 -0.43 6.27
N VAL A 80 3.29 0.74 6.28
CA VAL A 80 3.94 2.02 6.62
C VAL A 80 4.46 2.02 8.06
N SER A 81 3.70 1.47 9.01
CA SER A 81 4.14 1.34 10.40
C SER A 81 5.40 0.48 10.50
N PHE A 82 5.51 -0.60 9.72
CA PHE A 82 6.72 -1.40 9.63
C PHE A 82 7.89 -0.62 9.04
N LEU A 83 7.70 0.13 7.95
CA LEU A 83 8.76 0.95 7.36
C LEU A 83 9.31 2.00 8.34
N LEU A 84 8.44 2.60 9.15
CA LEU A 84 8.80 3.68 10.07
C LEU A 84 9.36 3.20 11.41
N SER A 85 9.02 1.99 11.85
CA SER A 85 9.34 1.53 13.22
C SER A 85 9.92 0.12 13.31
N GLY A 86 9.76 -0.71 12.28
CA GLY A 86 10.25 -2.10 12.23
C GLY A 86 11.43 -2.33 11.30
N MET A 87 11.90 -1.30 10.60
CA MET A 87 13.00 -1.36 9.64
C MET A 87 14.18 -0.50 10.14
N GLU A 88 15.40 -1.01 9.94
CA GLU A 88 16.61 -0.24 10.25
C GLU A 88 16.73 0.97 9.30
N PRO A 89 17.23 2.12 9.77
CA PRO A 89 17.26 3.34 8.95
C PRO A 89 18.05 3.19 7.64
N GLU A 90 19.16 2.45 7.64
CA GLU A 90 19.96 2.18 6.44
C GLU A 90 19.18 1.38 5.40
N GLU A 91 18.36 0.43 5.86
CA GLU A 91 17.50 -0.36 4.99
C GLU A 91 16.36 0.51 4.45
N PHE A 92 15.72 1.31 5.32
CA PHE A 92 14.63 2.20 4.96
C PHE A 92 15.02 3.17 3.84
N VAL A 93 16.25 3.72 3.86
CA VAL A 93 16.71 4.68 2.85
C VAL A 93 17.36 4.03 1.62
N SER A 94 17.54 2.71 1.61
CA SER A 94 18.30 2.01 0.56
C SER A 94 17.54 1.87 -0.76
N ALA A 95 16.21 1.90 -0.73
CA ALA A 95 15.36 1.68 -1.89
C ALA A 95 13.96 2.28 -1.67
N ASP A 96 13.19 2.38 -2.75
CA ASP A 96 11.75 2.58 -2.68
C ASP A 96 11.07 1.26 -2.27
N HIS A 97 10.20 1.33 -1.28
CA HIS A 97 9.57 0.13 -0.71
C HIS A 97 8.21 -0.15 -1.37
N ASP A 98 8.10 -1.27 -2.07
CA ASP A 98 6.82 -1.71 -2.65
C ASP A 98 6.10 -2.66 -1.68
N ILE A 99 4.84 -2.39 -1.37
CA ILE A 99 4.02 -3.26 -0.50
C ILE A 99 3.86 -4.67 -1.08
N ARG A 100 4.08 -4.87 -2.39
CA ARG A 100 4.07 -6.16 -3.08
C ARG A 100 5.39 -6.92 -2.98
N ASN A 101 6.42 -6.36 -2.34
CA ASN A 101 7.69 -7.03 -2.18
C ASN A 101 7.55 -8.26 -1.27
N SER A 102 7.53 -9.44 -1.86
CA SER A 102 7.34 -10.70 -1.16
C SER A 102 8.44 -11.02 -0.14
N GLN A 103 9.61 -10.41 -0.27
CA GLN A 103 10.70 -10.58 0.71
C GLN A 103 10.40 -9.87 2.03
N LEU A 104 9.51 -8.88 2.03
CA LEU A 104 9.13 -8.14 3.23
C LEU A 104 7.94 -8.75 3.96
N PHE A 105 7.11 -9.56 3.29
CA PHE A 105 5.83 -10.05 3.85
C PHE A 105 5.97 -10.53 5.28
N SER A 106 6.88 -11.48 5.55
CA SER A 106 7.11 -12.08 6.87
C SER A 106 7.45 -11.10 8.01
N ARG A 107 7.73 -9.83 7.71
CA ARG A 107 8.28 -8.85 8.64
C ARG A 107 7.27 -7.79 9.11
N TRP A 108 6.13 -7.66 8.44
CA TRP A 108 5.14 -6.61 8.74
C TRP A 108 3.76 -7.13 9.14
N HIS A 109 3.71 -8.39 9.60
CA HIS A 109 2.52 -9.05 10.15
C HIS A 109 2.31 -8.75 11.64
#